data_AF-A0AAV3X2U3-F1
#
_entry.id   AF-A0AAV3X2U3-F1
#
_cell.length_a   1.000
_cell.length_b   1.000
_cell.length_c   1.000
_cell.angle_alpha   90.00
_cell.angle_beta   90.00
_cell.angle_gamma   90.00
#
_symmetry.space_group_name_H-M   'P 1'
#
loop_
_entity.id
_entity.type
_entity.pdbx_description
1 polymer ?
#
loop_
_entity_poly.entity_id
_entity_poly.type
_entity_poly.pdbx_seq_one_letter_code
_entity_poly.pdbx_strand_id
1 'polypeptide(L)'
;MGKLIVLEIYGDFEHGFAVNLVIKEDNKHTPTLTRSGKLPRNPDLLNQYRQWQSLYRNLEAFYRSLKEKQGQVTNYSQKPEAFAASRRLKR
;
A
#
# COMPACT_ATOMS: atom_id res chain seq x y z
N MET A 1 6.62 26.00 -7.05
CA MET A 1 5.67 26.37 -5.99
C MET A 1 4.95 25.10 -5.57
N GLY A 2 5.19 24.64 -4.34
CA GLY A 2 4.61 23.40 -3.82
C GLY A 2 3.21 23.64 -3.25
N LYS A 3 2.31 22.69 -3.45
CA LYS A 3 1.00 22.67 -2.79
C LYS A 3 1.05 21.64 -1.68
N LEU A 4 0.62 22.05 -0.49
CA LEU A 4 0.40 21.17 0.65
C LEU A 4 -1.07 20.77 0.70
N ILE A 5 -1.31 19.47 0.63
CA ILE A 5 -2.64 18.87 0.74
C ILE A 5 -2.68 18.12 2.07
N VAL A 6 -3.58 18.54 2.96
CA VAL A 6 -3.85 17.86 4.23
C VAL A 6 -5.22 17.20 4.11
N LEU A 7 -5.25 15.89 4.33
CA LEU A 7 -6.47 15.10 4.36
C LEU A 7 -6.63 14.50 5.75
N GLU A 8 -7.58 15.03 6.51
CA GLU A 8 -7.91 14.53 7.83
C GLU A 8 -9.11 13.60 7.71
N ILE A 9 -8.97 12.38 8.22
CA ILE A 9 -10.00 11.35 8.18
C ILE A 9 -10.22 10.89 9.62
N TYR A 10 -11.46 11.02 10.10
CA TYR A 10 -11.83 10.63 11.46
C TYR A 10 -13.08 9.75 11.44
N GLY A 11 -13.02 8.61 12.12
CA GLY A 11 -14.14 7.66 12.22
C GLY A 11 -13.69 6.22 12.12
N ASP A 12 -14.64 5.35 11.78
CA ASP A 12 -14.44 3.91 11.66
C ASP A 12 -15.31 3.32 10.54
N PHE A 13 -15.11 2.03 10.25
CA PHE A 13 -15.83 1.36 9.17
C PHE A 13 -17.32 1.09 9.48
N GLU A 14 -17.72 1.10 10.76
CA GLU A 14 -19.09 0.85 11.22
C GLU A 14 -19.98 2.10 11.12
N HIS A 15 -19.42 3.27 11.41
CA HIS A 15 -20.10 4.56 11.45
C HIS A 15 -19.76 5.46 10.25
N GLY A 16 -18.74 5.11 9.48
CA GLY A 16 -18.19 5.92 8.40
C GLY A 16 -17.15 6.93 8.89
N PHE A 17 -16.63 7.74 7.96
CA PHE A 17 -15.55 8.68 8.23
C PHE A 17 -15.94 10.10 7.86
N ALA A 18 -15.74 11.04 8.78
CA ALA A 18 -15.69 12.46 8.45
C ALA A 18 -14.34 12.74 7.76
N VAL A 19 -14.39 13.49 6.66
CA VAL A 19 -13.21 13.82 5.86
C VAL A 19 -13.10 15.33 5.71
N ASN A 20 -11.96 15.89 6.07
CA ASN A 20 -11.62 17.28 5.81
C ASN A 20 -10.41 17.35 4.87
N LEU A 21 -10.61 17.96 3.71
CA LEU A 21 -9.57 18.26 2.74
C LEU A 21 -9.17 19.73 2.89
N VAL A 22 -7.89 19.99 3.09
CA VAL A 22 -7.31 21.34 3.09
C VAL A 22 -6.19 21.39 2.07
N ILE A 23 -6.28 22.33 1.12
CA ILE A 23 -5.24 22.60 0.15
C ILE A 23 -4.69 23.99 0.42
N LYS A 24 -3.37 24.11 0.58
CA LYS A 24 -2.67 25.38 0.78
C LYS A 24 -1.36 25.39 -0.01
N GLU A 25 -0.81 26.58 -0.23
CA GLU A 25 0.57 26.69 -0.72
C GLU A 25 1.53 26.31 0.42
N ASP A 26 2.62 25.61 0.11
CA ASP A 26 3.55 25.02 1.11
C ASP A 26 4.05 26.04 2.16
N ASN A 27 4.16 27.31 1.76
CA ASN A 27 4.68 28.41 2.58
C ASN A 27 3.58 29.34 3.12
N LYS A 28 2.30 29.00 2.96
CA LYS A 28 1.18 29.84 3.42
C LYS A 28 0.35 29.11 4.46
N HIS A 29 -0.01 29.84 5.50
CA HIS A 29 -0.88 29.31 6.57
C HIS A 29 -2.36 29.38 6.17
N THR A 30 -2.73 30.33 5.32
CA THR A 30 -4.09 30.45 4.81
C THR A 30 -4.40 29.37 3.78
N PRO A 31 -5.46 28.58 3.98
CA PRO A 31 -5.86 27.56 3.01
C PRO A 31 -6.46 28.20 1.76
N THR A 32 -6.08 27.66 0.61
CA THR A 32 -6.65 28.01 -0.70
C THR A 32 -8.02 27.34 -0.87
N LEU A 33 -8.18 26.14 -0.34
CA LEU A 33 -9.44 25.40 -0.36
C LEU A 33 -9.58 24.59 0.92
N THR A 34 -10.75 24.64 1.53
CA THR A 34 -11.17 23.72 2.58
C THR A 34 -12.48 23.09 2.18
N ARG A 35 -12.55 21.76 2.19
CA ARG A 35 -13.76 21.01 1.86
C ARG A 35 -13.96 19.89 2.86
N SER A 36 -15.12 19.88 3.50
CA SER A 36 -15.55 18.78 4.34
C SER A 36 -16.46 17.84 3.56
N GLY A 37 -16.42 16.57 3.93
CA GLY A 37 -17.23 15.51 3.35
C GLY A 37 -17.39 14.36 4.32
N LYS A 38 -18.18 13.37 3.92
CA LYS A 38 -18.40 12.14 4.69
C LYS A 38 -18.25 10.94 3.78
N LEU A 39 -17.39 10.01 4.17
CA LEU A 39 -17.37 8.67 3.61
C LEU A 39 -18.37 7.81 4.37
N PRO A 40 -19.29 7.12 3.68
CA PRO A 40 -20.29 6.29 4.32
C PRO A 40 -19.65 5.08 5.02
N ARG A 41 -20.39 4.48 5.96
CA ARG A 41 -19.99 3.21 6.57
C ARG A 41 -19.83 2.12 5.51
N ASN A 42 -18.81 1.28 5.67
CA ASN A 42 -18.58 0.12 4.80
C ASN A 42 -17.80 -0.96 5.56
N PRO A 43 -18.46 -1.72 6.45
CA PRO A 43 -17.81 -2.78 7.23
C PRO A 43 -17.31 -3.93 6.33
N ASP A 44 -17.95 -4.16 5.17
CA ASP A 44 -17.52 -5.19 4.23
C ASP A 44 -16.13 -4.91 3.64
N LEU A 45 -15.80 -3.64 3.42
CA LEU A 45 -14.47 -3.23 2.98
C LEU A 45 -13.39 -3.62 4.00
N LEU A 46 -13.68 -3.48 5.30
CA LEU A 46 -12.76 -3.90 6.36
C LEU A 46 -12.57 -5.42 6.36
N ASN A 47 -13.62 -6.18 6.12
CA ASN A 47 -13.55 -7.64 6.01
C ASN A 47 -12.70 -8.06 4.80
N GLN A 48 -12.93 -7.46 3.64
CA GLN A 48 -12.12 -7.70 2.44
C GLN A 48 -10.64 -7.34 2.66
N TYR A 49 -10.36 -6.22 3.31
CA TYR A 49 -9.00 -5.82 3.66
C TYR A 49 -8.33 -6.83 4.60
N ARG A 50 -9.03 -7.29 5.65
CA ARG A 50 -8.52 -8.29 6.58
C ARG A 50 -8.23 -9.63 5.89
N GLN A 51 -9.10 -10.05 4.97
CA GLN A 51 -8.89 -11.24 4.16
C GLN A 51 -7.63 -11.10 3.29
N TRP A 52 -7.50 -9.99 2.56
CA TRP A 52 -6.31 -9.69 1.77
C TRP A 52 -5.05 -9.68 2.64
N GLN A 53 -5.08 -9.01 3.79
CA GLN A 53 -3.95 -8.93 4.72
C GLN A 53 -3.54 -10.32 5.24
N SER A 54 -4.52 -11.17 5.55
CA SER A 54 -4.27 -12.56 5.95
C SER A 54 -3.57 -13.34 4.82
N LEU A 55 -4.09 -13.27 3.60
CA LEU A 55 -3.49 -13.91 2.43
C LEU A 55 -2.06 -13.41 2.20
N TYR A 56 -1.84 -12.10 2.29
CA TYR A 56 -0.54 -11.47 2.10
C TYR A 56 0.48 -11.92 3.16
N ARG A 57 0.09 -11.96 4.44
CA ARG A 57 0.96 -12.42 5.53
C ARG A 57 1.31 -13.91 5.41
N ASN A 58 0.41 -14.69 4.81
CA ASN A 58 0.62 -16.12 4.57
C ASN A 58 1.26 -16.43 3.21
N LEU A 59 1.74 -15.41 2.48
CA LEU A 59 2.45 -15.61 1.21
C LEU A 59 3.63 -16.56 1.37
N GLU A 60 4.35 -16.54 2.50
CA GLU A 60 5.48 -17.45 2.71
C GLU A 60 5.06 -18.92 2.75
N ALA A 61 3.90 -19.23 3.36
CA ALA A 61 3.34 -20.58 3.33
C ALA A 61 2.94 -21.00 1.91
N PHE A 62 2.38 -20.06 1.14
CA PHE A 62 2.09 -20.25 -0.28
C PHE A 62 3.37 -20.52 -1.10
N TYR A 63 4.42 -19.72 -0.93
CA TYR A 63 5.71 -19.93 -1.59
C TYR A 63 6.40 -21.24 -1.16
N ARG A 64 6.28 -21.66 0.10
CA ARG A 64 6.78 -22.97 0.57
C ARG A 64 6.00 -24.14 -0.03
N SER A 65 4.73 -23.93 -0.38
CA SER A 65 3.89 -24.93 -1.06
C SER A 65 4.16 -25.03 -2.56
N LEU A 66 4.70 -23.96 -3.17
CA LEU A 66 5.23 -23.96 -4.53
C LEU A 66 6.56 -24.73 -4.55
N LYS A 67 6.46 -26.05 -4.53
CA LYS A 67 7.60 -26.91 -4.84
C LYS A 67 7.82 -26.88 -6.35
N GLU A 68 9.07 -26.67 -6.75
CA GLU A 68 9.49 -26.90 -8.12
C GLU A 68 9.15 -28.37 -8.44
N LYS A 69 8.40 -28.61 -9.52
CA LYS A 69 8.29 -29.98 -10.05
C LYS A 69 9.69 -30.39 -10.51
N GLN A 70 10.11 -31.63 -10.20
CA GLN A 70 11.38 -32.15 -10.71
C GLN A 70 11.45 -31.98 -12.23
N GLY A 71 12.48 -31.28 -12.71
CA GLY A 71 12.69 -30.97 -14.13
C GLY A 71 12.00 -29.70 -14.65
N GLN A 72 11.32 -28.93 -13.80
CA GLN A 72 10.75 -27.64 -14.20
C GLN A 72 11.87 -26.62 -14.41
N VAL A 73 12.08 -26.19 -15.66
CA VAL A 73 12.96 -25.06 -15.97
C VAL A 73 12.27 -23.78 -15.51
N THR A 74 12.81 -23.16 -14.46
CA THR A 74 12.31 -21.88 -13.96
C THR A 74 13.28 -20.76 -14.32
N ASN A 75 12.80 -19.74 -15.03
CA ASN A 75 13.58 -18.53 -15.35
C ASN A 75 13.64 -17.58 -14.13
N TYR A 76 14.15 -18.04 -12.99
CA TYR A 76 14.47 -17.17 -11.87
C TYR A 76 15.97 -17.22 -11.59
N SER A 77 16.56 -16.09 -11.23
CA SER A 77 17.96 -16.04 -10.82
C SER A 77 18.10 -16.56 -9.39
N GLN A 78 19.07 -17.43 -9.15
CA GLN A 78 19.39 -17.84 -7.79
C GLN A 78 19.90 -16.63 -6.99
N LYS A 79 19.61 -16.56 -5.69
CA LYS A 79 20.04 -15.43 -4.83
C LYS A 79 21.51 -15.01 -5.04
N PRO A 80 22.49 -15.94 -5.11
CA PRO A 80 23.89 -15.59 -5.35
C PRO A 80 24.15 -14.90 -6.69
N GLU A 81 23.46 -15.30 -7.76
CA GLU A 81 23.58 -14.72 -9.10
C GLU A 81 22.99 -13.32 -9.16
N ALA A 82 21.84 -13.12 -8.52
CA ALA A 82 21.23 -11.79 -8.39
C ALA A 82 22.17 -10.83 -7.64
N PHE A 83 22.77 -11.27 -6.52
CA PHE A 83 23.74 -10.46 -5.78
C PHE A 83 25.03 -10.18 -6.56
N ALA A 84 25.49 -11.12 -7.40
CA ALA A 84 26.65 -10.90 -8.27
C ALA A 84 26.34 -9.89 -9.38
N ALA A 85 25.17 -9.99 -10.00
CA ALA A 85 24.70 -9.04 -11.01
C ALA A 85 24.56 -7.61 -10.45
N SER A 86 23.95 -7.44 -9.27
CA SER A 86 23.82 -6.12 -8.63
C SER A 86 25.17 -5.49 -8.28
N ARG A 87 26.18 -6.30 -7.92
CA ARG A 87 27.54 -5.81 -7.66
C ARG A 87 28.27 -5.37 -8.93
N ARG A 88 27.99 -6.01 -10.07
CA ARG A 88 28.56 -5.62 -11.38
C ARG A 88 28.01 -4.29 -11.89
N LEU A 89 26.76 -3.95 -11.54
CA LEU A 89 26.11 -2.70 -11.93
C LEU A 89 26.56 -1.46 -11.13
N LYS A 90 27.37 -1.65 -10.08
CA LYS A 90 27.94 -0.55 -9.26
C LYS A 90 29.33 -0.09 -9.72
N ARG A 91 29.69 -0.29 -10.99
CA ARG A 91 30.92 0.24 -11.61
C ARG A 91 30.59 1.32 -12.62
#